data_AF-A0A846L0E2-F1
#
_entry.id   AF-A0A846L0E2-F1
#
_cell.length_a   1.000
_cell.length_b   1.000
_cell.length_c   1.000
_cell.angle_alpha   90.00
_cell.angle_beta   90.00
_cell.angle_gamma   90.00
#
_symmetry.space_group_name_H-M   'P 1'
#
loop_
_entity.id
_entity.type
_entity.pdbx_description
1 polymer ?
#
loop_
_entity_poly.entity_id
_entity_poly.type
_entity_poly.pdbx_seq_one_letter_code
_entity_poly.pdbx_strand_id
1 'polypeptide(L)'
;KLAFVEKNYLLIEKYSQEIYQIDPSYEIALLNSKSFAFLNNPKYSAGWLKTASLFENVKKKTLTEILQDKMFDNVRNDKTFKQHTKTIFK
;
A
#
# COMPACT_ATOMS: atom_id res chain seq x y z
N LYS A 1 0.98 8.81 9.73
CA LYS A 1 -0.29 8.38 10.38
C LYS A 1 -1.36 9.47 10.41
N LEU A 2 -1.09 10.65 10.99
CA LEU A 2 -2.08 11.76 11.07
C LEU A 2 -2.67 12.14 9.71
N ALA A 3 -1.84 12.33 8.68
CA ALA A 3 -2.32 12.64 7.32
C ALA A 3 -3.31 11.60 6.75
N PHE A 4 -3.18 10.32 7.13
CA PHE A 4 -4.07 9.26 6.68
C PHE A 4 -5.43 9.34 7.39
N VAL A 5 -5.40 9.60 8.70
CA VAL A 5 -6.60 9.80 9.52
C VAL A 5 -7.39 11.02 9.04
N GLU A 6 -6.69 12.11 8.74
CA GLU A 6 -7.25 13.34 8.18
C GLU A 6 -7.61 13.23 6.68
N LYS A 7 -7.43 12.04 6.06
CA LYS A 7 -7.68 11.79 4.64
C LYS A 7 -6.93 12.72 3.68
N ASN A 8 -5.82 13.31 4.14
CA ASN A 8 -4.94 14.13 3.32
C ASN A 8 -3.97 13.24 2.53
N TYR A 9 -4.51 12.50 1.56
CA TYR A 9 -3.76 11.53 0.78
C TYR A 9 -2.74 12.19 -0.16
N LEU A 10 -2.97 13.45 -0.58
CA LEU A 10 -2.01 14.23 -1.36
C LEU A 10 -0.73 14.51 -0.57
N LEU A 11 -0.86 14.78 0.73
CA LEU A 11 0.30 14.94 1.61
C LEU A 11 1.08 13.62 1.74
N ILE A 12 0.37 12.49 1.78
CA ILE A 12 1.01 11.17 1.80
C ILE A 12 1.72 10.89 0.49
N GLU A 13 1.11 11.18 -0.66
CA GLU A 13 1.76 11.04 -1.96
C GLU A 13 3.09 11.82 -1.99
N LYS A 14 3.05 13.09 -1.56
CA LYS A 14 4.22 13.98 -1.51
C LYS A 14 5.36 13.45 -0.64
N TYR A 15 5.05 12.92 0.54
CA TYR A 15 6.06 12.59 1.57
C TYR A 15 6.25 11.08 1.80
N SER A 16 5.57 10.22 1.03
CA SER A 16 5.55 8.76 1.24
C SER A 16 6.94 8.14 1.31
N GLN A 17 7.84 8.54 0.39
CA GLN A 17 9.19 8.02 0.32
C GLN A 17 10.08 8.55 1.45
N GLU A 18 10.03 9.86 1.72
CA GLU A 18 10.84 10.50 2.77
C GLU A 18 10.49 9.94 4.15
N ILE A 19 9.20 9.80 4.44
CA ILE A 19 8.72 9.23 5.71
C ILE A 19 9.19 7.78 5.86
N TYR A 20 9.12 6.99 4.79
CA TYR A 20 9.58 5.59 4.83
C TYR A 20 11.10 5.48 5.00
N GLN A 21 11.89 6.43 4.46
CA GLN A 21 13.34 6.45 4.67
C GLN A 21 13.72 6.78 6.11
N ILE A 22 12.93 7.62 6.79
CA ILE A 22 13.15 7.99 8.20
C ILE A 22 12.77 6.82 9.13
N ASP A 23 11.63 6.17 8.86
CA ASP A 23 11.11 5.07 9.68
C ASP A 23 10.57 3.94 8.79
N PRO A 24 11.44 3.01 8.34
CA PRO A 24 11.02 1.89 7.51
C PRO A 24 10.20 0.90 8.34
N SER A 25 8.88 0.93 8.17
CA SER A 25 7.96 0.02 8.87
C SER A 25 6.86 -0.54 7.97
N TYR A 26 6.33 -1.70 8.38
CA TYR A 26 5.17 -2.31 7.75
C TYR A 26 3.96 -1.35 7.76
N GLU A 27 3.73 -0.65 8.87
CA GLU A 27 2.61 0.29 8.99
C GLU A 27 2.73 1.42 7.98
N ILE A 28 3.92 2.03 7.84
CA ILE A 28 4.14 3.12 6.87
C ILE A 28 3.99 2.62 5.44
N ALA A 29 4.59 1.48 5.09
CA ALA A 29 4.44 0.89 3.76
C ALA A 29 2.97 0.59 3.42
N LEU A 30 2.20 0.05 4.37
CA LEU A 30 0.79 -0.24 4.18
C LEU A 30 -0.06 1.04 4.04
N LEU A 31 0.19 2.06 4.87
CA LEU A 31 -0.50 3.35 4.79
C LEU A 31 -0.23 4.03 3.44
N ASN A 32 1.01 4.00 2.96
CA ASN A 32 1.36 4.49 1.63
C ASN A 32 0.57 3.71 0.56
N SER A 33 0.58 2.39 0.62
CA SER A 33 -0.14 1.54 -0.34
C SER A 33 -1.64 1.87 -0.40
N LYS A 34 -2.30 2.00 0.75
CA LYS A 34 -3.73 2.37 0.85
C LYS A 34 -4.00 3.77 0.32
N SER A 35 -3.11 4.73 0.58
CA SER A 35 -3.26 6.11 0.11
C SER A 35 -3.18 6.19 -1.41
N PHE A 36 -2.18 5.54 -2.01
CA PHE A 36 -2.07 5.46 -3.47
C PHE A 36 -3.21 4.66 -4.10
N ALA A 37 -3.76 3.65 -3.41
CA ALA A 37 -4.95 2.94 -3.87
C ALA A 37 -6.17 3.87 -3.94
N PHE A 38 -6.39 4.65 -2.89
CA PHE A 38 -7.47 5.64 -2.82
C PHE A 38 -7.34 6.70 -3.92
N LEU A 39 -6.11 7.18 -4.17
CA LEU A 39 -5.79 8.12 -5.24
C LEU A 39 -5.84 7.51 -6.65
N ASN A 40 -6.32 6.27 -6.80
CA ASN A 40 -6.40 5.54 -8.06
C ASN A 40 -5.04 5.42 -8.77
N ASN A 41 -3.98 5.20 -8.01
CA ASN A 41 -2.61 5.05 -8.50
C ASN A 41 -2.11 3.60 -8.31
N PRO A 42 -2.51 2.66 -9.19
CA PRO A 42 -2.31 1.23 -9.00
C PRO A 42 -0.84 0.80 -8.95
N LYS A 43 0.02 1.45 -9.74
CA LYS A 43 1.46 1.13 -9.80
C LYS A 43 2.14 1.38 -8.45
N TYR A 44 1.97 2.58 -7.90
CA TYR A 44 2.58 2.95 -6.62
C TYR A 44 1.93 2.20 -5.45
N SER A 45 0.61 2.02 -5.49
CA SER A 45 -0.09 1.23 -4.48
C SER A 45 0.45 -0.20 -4.39
N ALA A 46 0.62 -0.88 -5.52
CA ALA A 46 1.16 -2.23 -5.55
C ALA A 46 2.65 -2.29 -5.16
N GLY A 47 3.44 -1.28 -5.54
CA GLY A 47 4.83 -1.16 -5.12
C GLY A 47 4.97 -1.09 -3.60
N TRP A 48 4.16 -0.23 -2.95
CA TRP A 48 4.13 -0.13 -1.50
C TRP A 48 3.58 -1.38 -0.80
N LEU A 49 2.59 -2.05 -1.40
CA LEU A 49 2.10 -3.32 -0.86
C LEU A 49 3.18 -4.40 -0.91
N LYS A 50 3.98 -4.43 -1.99
CA LYS A 50 5.14 -5.31 -2.09
C LYS A 50 6.15 -4.97 -1.01
N THR A 51 6.47 -3.70 -0.79
CA THR A 51 7.35 -3.29 0.32
C THR A 51 6.82 -3.77 1.67
N ALA A 52 5.52 -3.62 1.94
CA ALA A 52 4.90 -4.10 3.17
C ALA A 52 5.02 -5.64 3.32
N SER A 53 4.93 -6.39 2.21
CA SER A 53 5.06 -7.85 2.24
C SER A 53 6.46 -8.39 2.54
N LEU A 54 7.51 -7.55 2.47
CA LEU A 54 8.88 -7.97 2.74
C LEU A 54 9.20 -8.07 4.25
N PHE A 55 8.29 -7.62 5.13
CA PHE A 55 8.49 -7.69 6.57
C PHE A 55 8.23 -9.12 7.07
N GLU A 56 9.18 -9.67 7.84
CA GLU A 56 9.23 -11.10 8.24
C GLU A 56 7.97 -11.63 8.94
N ASN A 57 7.21 -10.75 9.60
CA ASN A 57 6.01 -11.11 10.37
C ASN A 57 4.70 -11.05 9.57
N VAL A 58 4.76 -10.70 8.28
CA VAL A 58 3.56 -10.55 7.46
C VAL A 58 3.20 -11.89 6.81
N LYS A 59 2.17 -12.54 7.35
CA LYS A 59 1.65 -13.80 6.78
C LYS A 59 0.89 -13.50 5.48
N LYS A 60 0.99 -14.42 4.52
CA LYS A 60 0.23 -14.38 3.25
C LYS A 60 -1.29 -14.19 3.48
N LYS A 61 -1.85 -14.82 4.51
CA LYS A 61 -3.26 -14.66 4.91
C LYS A 61 -3.60 -13.20 5.24
N THR A 62 -2.72 -12.51 5.98
CA THR A 62 -2.86 -11.09 6.34
C THR A 62 -2.86 -10.21 5.08
N LEU A 63 -2.02 -10.51 4.09
CA LEU A 63 -1.99 -9.77 2.83
C LEU A 63 -3.27 -9.95 1.99
N THR A 64 -3.87 -11.13 2.00
CA THR A 64 -5.16 -11.38 1.33
C THR A 64 -6.29 -10.62 2.01
N GLU A 65 -6.31 -10.58 3.36
CA GLU A 65 -7.28 -9.81 4.14
C GLU A 65 -7.12 -8.29 3.89
N ILE A 66 -5.89 -7.79 3.81
CA ILE A 66 -5.60 -6.39 3.46
C ILE A 66 -6.19 -6.01 2.11
N LEU A 67 -6.11 -6.89 1.11
CA LEU A 67 -6.65 -6.60 -0.22
C LEU A 67 -8.17 -6.47 -0.23
N GLN A 68 -8.87 -6.99 0.77
CA GLN A 68 -10.32 -6.81 0.94
C GLN A 68 -10.69 -5.45 1.56
N ASP A 69 -9.70 -4.68 2.04
CA ASP A 69 -9.94 -3.31 2.51
C ASP A 69 -10.49 -2.44 1.37
N LYS A 70 -11.53 -1.66 1.69
CA LYS A 70 -12.21 -0.72 0.77
C LYS A 70 -11.27 0.30 0.13
N MET A 71 -10.13 0.59 0.76
CA MET A 71 -9.11 1.47 0.18
C MET A 71 -8.60 0.95 -1.17
N PHE A 72 -8.67 -0.35 -1.41
CA PHE A 72 -8.24 -0.97 -2.66
C PHE A 72 -9.34 -1.10 -3.70
N ASP A 73 -10.59 -0.72 -3.44
CA ASP A 73 -11.71 -0.99 -4.37
C ASP A 73 -11.47 -0.40 -5.77
N ASN A 74 -10.85 0.78 -5.85
CA ASN A 74 -10.54 1.46 -7.12
C ASN A 74 -9.41 0.77 -7.92
N VAL A 75 -8.49 0.06 -7.26
CA VAL A 75 -7.29 -0.51 -7.90
C VAL A 75 -7.27 -2.04 -7.91
N ARG A 76 -8.10 -2.72 -7.11
CA ARG A 76 -8.08 -4.19 -6.93
C ARG A 76 -8.22 -4.92 -8.25
N ASN A 77 -9.02 -4.37 -9.18
CA ASN A 77 -9.26 -4.96 -10.48
C ASN A 77 -8.33 -4.49 -11.60
N ASP A 78 -7.51 -3.48 -11.33
CA ASP A 78 -6.57 -2.92 -12.30
C ASP A 78 -5.51 -3.95 -12.75
N LYS A 79 -5.16 -3.91 -14.03
CA LYS A 79 -4.22 -4.86 -14.64
C LYS A 79 -2.80 -4.67 -14.07
N THR A 80 -2.36 -3.43 -13.93
CA THR A 80 -1.04 -3.09 -13.39
C THR A 80 -0.93 -3.49 -11.93
N PHE A 81 -1.97 -3.21 -11.13
CA PHE A 81 -2.02 -3.61 -9.73
C PHE A 81 -1.91 -5.14 -9.59
N LYS A 82 -2.76 -5.90 -10.30
CA LYS A 82 -2.73 -7.38 -10.30
C LYS A 82 -1.38 -7.94 -10.74
N GLN A 83 -0.75 -7.37 -11.76
CA GLN A 83 0.54 -7.86 -12.26
C GLN A 83 1.66 -7.71 -11.23
N HIS A 84 1.70 -6.58 -10.50
CA HIS A 84 2.71 -6.35 -9.48
C HIS A 84 2.45 -7.21 -8.23
N THR A 85 1.19 -7.32 -7.80
CA THR A 85 0.83 -8.09 -6.60
C THR A 85 0.89 -9.59 -6.79
N LYS A 86 0.81 -10.13 -8.03
CA LYS A 86 1.04 -11.56 -8.29
C LYS A 86 2.33 -12.10 -7.67
N THR A 87 3.40 -11.30 -7.63
CA THR A 87 4.68 -11.72 -7.05
C THR A 87 4.64 -11.88 -5.53
N ILE A 88 3.71 -11.21 -4.85
CA ILE A 88 3.50 -11.26 -3.40
C ILE A 88 2.78 -12.55 -3.00
N PHE A 89 1.89 -13.04 -3.86
CA PHE A 89 0.98 -14.16 -3.55
C PHE A 89 1.31 -15.47 -4.29
N LYS A 90 2.49 -15.59 -4.90
CA LYS A 90 3.01 -16.91 -5.32
C LYS A 90 3.17 -17.82 -4.10
#